data_AF-W2LV18-F1
#
_entry.id   AF-W2LV18-F1
#
_cell.length_a   1.000
_cell.length_b   1.000
_cell.length_c   1.000
_cell.angle_alpha   90.00
_cell.angle_beta   90.00
_cell.angle_gamma   90.00
#
_symmetry.space_group_name_H-M   'P 1'
#
loop_
_entity.id
_entity.type
_entity.pdbx_description
1 polymer ?
#
loop_
_entity_poly.entity_id
_entity_poly.type
_entity_poly.pdbx_seq_one_letter_code
_entity_poly.pdbx_strand_id
1 'polypeptide(L)'
;MDWKSTQRVVNKQQQTYLLVSRVTSRHAFSTLTPFTPELAAWSKPPANALNEEKRLNHLSNVALATFQSSLSTQVGMNVMEDVH
;
A
#
# COMPACT_ATOMS: atom_id res chain seq x y z
N MET A 1 -21.65 -6.61 -17.52
CA MET A 1 -20.69 -5.51 -17.73
C MET A 1 -19.32 -6.13 -17.91
N ASP A 2 -18.86 -6.24 -19.15
CA ASP A 2 -17.51 -6.71 -19.45
C ASP A 2 -16.54 -5.56 -19.22
N TRP A 3 -16.10 -5.41 -17.97
CA TRP A 3 -15.18 -4.33 -17.56
C TRP A 3 -13.75 -4.53 -18.09
N LYS A 4 -13.46 -5.73 -18.62
CA LYS A 4 -12.21 -6.08 -19.29
C LYS A 4 -12.33 -5.84 -20.78
N SER A 5 -11.30 -5.27 -21.39
CA SER A 5 -11.21 -5.19 -22.85
C SER A 5 -11.13 -6.59 -23.45
N THR A 6 -11.70 -6.76 -24.64
CA THR A 6 -11.51 -7.95 -25.48
C THR A 6 -10.04 -8.17 -25.84
N GLN A 7 -9.23 -7.10 -25.84
CA GLN A 7 -7.80 -7.15 -26.09
C GLN A 7 -7.04 -7.37 -24.78
N ARG A 8 -6.59 -8.62 -24.52
CA ARG A 8 -5.98 -9.00 -23.23
C ARG A 8 -4.75 -8.17 -22.83
N VAL A 9 -3.96 -7.69 -23.79
CA VAL A 9 -2.71 -6.94 -23.54
C VAL A 9 -2.93 -5.59 -22.84
N VAL A 10 -4.11 -4.98 -23.04
CA VAL A 10 -4.44 -3.70 -22.42
C VAL A 10 -5.01 -3.86 -21.02
N ASN A 11 -5.43 -5.07 -20.63
CA ASN A 11 -5.97 -5.33 -19.30
C ASN A 11 -4.83 -5.39 -18.28
N LYS A 12 -4.66 -4.30 -17.52
CA LYS A 12 -3.66 -4.18 -16.45
C LYS A 12 -4.30 -4.47 -15.10
N GLN A 13 -3.53 -5.02 -14.16
CA GLN A 13 -4.03 -5.28 -12.79
C GLN A 13 -4.52 -4.00 -12.09
N GLN A 14 -3.95 -2.85 -12.44
CA GLN A 14 -4.33 -1.54 -11.92
C GLN A 14 -5.71 -1.05 -12.41
N GLN A 15 -6.34 -1.71 -13.39
CA GLN A 15 -7.64 -1.29 -13.91
C GLN A 15 -8.76 -1.36 -12.88
N THR A 16 -8.71 -2.32 -11.95
CA THR A 16 -9.68 -2.38 -10.85
C THR A 16 -9.58 -1.17 -9.94
N TYR A 17 -8.35 -0.71 -9.66
CA TYR A 17 -8.14 0.51 -8.88
C TYR A 17 -8.75 1.73 -9.58
N LEU A 18 -8.54 1.85 -10.90
CA LEU A 18 -9.16 2.90 -11.72
C LEU A 18 -10.68 2.80 -11.81
N LEU A 19 -11.23 1.58 -11.79
CA LEU A 19 -12.68 1.35 -11.75
C LEU A 19 -13.27 1.85 -10.43
N VAL A 20 -12.67 1.44 -9.31
CA VAL A 20 -13.15 1.82 -7.96
C VAL A 20 -12.95 3.31 -7.69
N SER A 21 -11.88 3.94 -8.19
CA SER A 21 -11.64 5.37 -7.99
C SER A 21 -12.65 6.27 -8.72
N ARG A 22 -13.29 5.77 -9.77
CA ARG A 22 -14.34 6.48 -10.53
C ARG A 22 -15.72 6.39 -9.87
N VAL A 23 -15.87 5.58 -8.82
CA VAL A 23 -17.13 5.43 -8.10
C VAL A 23 -17.30 6.58 -7.11
N THR A 24 -18.18 7.53 -7.43
CA THR A 24 -18.40 8.74 -6.63
C THR A 24 -19.57 8.63 -5.65
N SER A 25 -20.30 7.51 -5.62
CA SER A 25 -21.43 7.31 -4.70
C SER A 25 -21.44 5.93 -4.05
N ARG A 26 -21.98 5.87 -2.82
CA ARG A 26 -22.17 4.61 -2.08
C ARG A 26 -23.09 3.64 -2.82
N HIS A 27 -24.11 4.18 -3.49
CA HIS A 27 -25.02 3.37 -4.30
C HIS A 27 -24.28 2.72 -5.47
N ALA A 28 -23.52 3.49 -6.25
CA ALA A 28 -22.69 2.94 -7.32
C ALA A 28 -21.66 1.94 -6.81
N PHE A 29 -21.07 2.15 -5.63
CA PHE A 29 -20.16 1.19 -5.00
C PHE A 29 -20.87 -0.13 -4.65
N SER A 30 -22.09 -0.05 -4.11
CA SER A 30 -22.88 -1.25 -3.77
C SER A 30 -23.20 -2.12 -4.98
N THR A 31 -23.32 -1.53 -6.18
CA THR A 31 -23.52 -2.29 -7.43
C THR A 31 -22.31 -3.13 -7.84
N LEU A 32 -21.12 -2.86 -7.29
CA LEU A 32 -19.91 -3.64 -7.54
C LEU A 32 -19.82 -4.90 -6.67
N THR A 33 -20.64 -5.01 -5.61
CA THR A 33 -20.61 -6.14 -4.65
C THR A 33 -20.58 -7.52 -5.30
N PRO A 34 -21.41 -7.81 -6.33
CA PRO A 34 -21.40 -9.12 -6.99
C PRO A 34 -20.08 -9.43 -7.73
N PHE A 35 -19.33 -8.40 -8.12
CA PHE A 35 -18.08 -8.52 -8.88
C PHE A 35 -16.85 -8.46 -7.98
N THR A 36 -17.00 -8.12 -6.70
CA THR A 36 -15.90 -8.00 -5.74
C THR A 36 -14.97 -9.22 -5.72
N PRO A 37 -15.44 -10.49 -5.72
CA PRO A 37 -14.54 -11.64 -5.72
C PRO A 37 -13.65 -11.71 -6.96
N GLU A 38 -14.21 -11.43 -8.13
CA GLU A 38 -13.48 -11.43 -9.40
C GLU A 38 -12.46 -10.28 -9.46
N LEU A 39 -12.91 -9.08 -9.06
CA LEU A 39 -12.07 -7.89 -8.99
C LEU A 39 -10.90 -8.11 -8.01
N ALA A 40 -11.15 -8.71 -6.84
CA ALA A 40 -10.12 -9.03 -5.86
C ALA A 40 -9.11 -10.05 -6.39
N ALA A 41 -9.58 -11.12 -7.04
CA ALA A 41 -8.71 -12.13 -7.63
C ALA A 41 -7.81 -11.54 -8.73
N TRP A 42 -8.38 -10.68 -9.59
CA TRP A 42 -7.64 -10.06 -10.69
C TRP A 42 -6.62 -9.02 -10.22
N SER A 43 -6.96 -8.27 -9.17
CA SER A 43 -6.12 -7.19 -8.63
C SER A 43 -5.02 -7.69 -7.71
N LYS A 44 -5.05 -8.96 -7.34
CA LYS A 44 -4.05 -9.54 -6.43
C LYS A 44 -2.65 -9.40 -7.03
N PRO A 45 -1.72 -8.69 -6.36
CA PRO A 45 -0.36 -8.58 -6.83
C PRO A 45 0.32 -9.97 -6.89
N PRO A 46 1.29 -10.16 -7.80
CA PRO A 46 2.07 -11.38 -7.84
C PRO A 46 2.86 -11.58 -6.54
N ALA A 47 3.17 -12.83 -6.21
CA ALA A 47 3.79 -13.19 -4.92
C ALA A 47 5.12 -12.47 -4.65
N ASN A 48 5.91 -12.22 -5.70
CA ASN A 48 7.16 -11.46 -5.60
C ASN A 48 6.92 -10.01 -5.15
N ALA A 49 5.89 -9.34 -5.66
CA ALA A 49 5.53 -7.98 -5.24
C ALA A 49 5.10 -7.95 -3.77
N LEU A 50 4.31 -8.93 -3.33
CA LEU A 50 3.91 -9.07 -1.93
C LEU A 50 5.10 -9.34 -0.99
N ASN A 51 6.07 -10.15 -1.43
CA ASN A 51 7.28 -10.44 -0.67
C ASN A 51 8.18 -9.20 -0.57
N GLU A 52 8.31 -8.46 -1.67
CA GLU A 52 9.09 -7.22 -1.69
C GLU A 52 8.46 -6.15 -0.79
N GLU A 53 7.13 -6.01 -0.80
CA GLU A 53 6.42 -5.11 0.13
C GLU A 53 6.72 -5.47 1.60
N LYS A 54 6.69 -6.75 1.96
CA LYS A 54 7.05 -7.20 3.32
C LYS A 54 8.50 -6.85 3.67
N ARG A 55 9.43 -7.07 2.74
CA ARG A 55 10.85 -6.75 2.92
C ARG A 55 11.06 -5.24 3.11
N LEU A 56 10.41 -4.42 2.29
CA LEU A 56 10.47 -2.96 2.38
C LEU A 56 9.87 -2.45 3.70
N ASN A 57 8.73 -2.98 4.12
CA ASN A 57 8.13 -2.63 5.41
C ASN A 57 9.05 -2.97 6.59
N HIS A 58 9.70 -4.14 6.54
CA HIS A 58 10.67 -4.52 7.56
C HIS A 58 11.85 -3.54 7.61
N LEU A 59 12.46 -3.24 6.46
CA LEU A 59 13.56 -2.28 6.39
C LEU A 59 13.16 -0.88 6.84
N SER A 60 11.96 -0.43 6.48
CA SER A 60 11.41 0.86 6.92
C SER A 60 11.30 0.92 8.44
N ASN A 61 10.77 -0.13 9.08
CA ASN A 61 10.65 -0.19 10.52
C ASN A 61 12.00 -0.19 11.22
N VAL A 62 12.99 -0.92 10.68
CA VAL A 62 14.37 -0.90 11.20
C VAL A 62 14.96 0.52 11.09
N ALA A 63 14.84 1.15 9.93
CA ALA A 63 15.35 2.51 9.72
C ALA A 63 14.70 3.51 10.69
N LEU A 64 13.38 3.46 10.86
CA LEU A 64 12.65 4.31 11.80
C LEU A 64 13.12 4.10 13.24
N ALA A 65 13.33 2.85 13.66
CA ALA A 65 13.83 2.54 14.99
C ALA A 65 15.25 3.10 15.21
N THR A 66 16.14 2.95 14.21
CA THR A 66 17.50 3.52 14.27
C THR A 66 17.47 5.05 14.36
N PHE A 67 16.61 5.71 13.60
CA PHE A 67 16.46 7.16 13.70
C PHE A 67 15.95 7.58 15.08
N GLN A 68 14.93 6.91 15.62
CA GLN A 68 14.39 7.19 16.95
C GLN A 68 15.44 6.99 18.05
N SER A 69 16.23 5.92 17.98
CA SER A 69 17.32 5.69 18.94
C SER A 69 18.38 6.77 18.86
N SER A 70 18.79 7.17 17.64
CA SER A 70 19.80 8.22 17.45
C SER A 70 19.34 9.58 17.99
N LEU A 71 18.07 9.94 17.80
CA LEU A 71 17.46 11.14 18.35
C LEU A 71 17.43 11.10 19.88
N SER A 72 17.08 9.95 20.45
CA SER A 72 17.04 9.78 21.91
C SER A 72 18.44 9.88 22.53
N THR A 73 19.46 9.37 21.86
CA THR A 73 20.86 9.51 22.27
C THR A 73 21.36 10.95 22.17
N GLN A 74 21.03 11.68 21.10
CA GLN A 74 21.40 13.10 20.97
C GLN A 74 20.74 13.98 22.03
N VAL A 75 19.46 13.75 22.33
CA VAL A 75 18.77 14.48 23.41
C VAL A 75 19.41 14.16 24.77
N GLY A 76 19.75 12.89 25.02
CA GLY A 76 20.44 12.49 26.25
C GLY A 76 21.83 13.13 26.42
N MET A 77 22.58 13.28 25.32
CA MET A 77 23.89 13.95 25.33
C MET A 77 23.77 15.46 25.56
N ASN A 78 22.83 16.13 24.89
CA ASN A 78 22.62 17.57 25.07
C ASN A 78 22.17 17.91 26.50
N VAL A 79 21.30 17.09 27.11
CA VAL A 79 20.87 17.27 28.52
C VAL A 79 22.04 17.07 29.50
N MET A 80 23.07 16.30 29.14
CA MET A 80 24.23 16.06 30.00
C MET A 80 25.30 17.15 29.87
N GLU A 81 25.38 17.84 28.73
CA GLU A 81 26.26 19.01 28.53
C GLU A 81 25.72 20.27 29.25
N ASP A 82 24.40 20.43 29.41
CA ASP A 82 23.78 21.58 30.08
C ASP A 82 23.85 21.53 31.63
N VAL A 83 24.49 20.52 32.22
CA VAL A 83 24.61 20.31 33.69
C VAL A 83 26.03 20.65 34.22
N HIS A 84 26.82 21.41 33.47
CA HIS A 84 28.10 21.99 33.90
C HIS A 84 28.15 23.50 33.68
#